data_AF-A0A7L0Q7L9-F1
#
_entry.id   AF-A0A7L0Q7L9-F1
#
_cell.length_a   1.000
_cell.length_b   1.000
_cell.length_c   1.000
_cell.angle_alpha   90.00
_cell.angle_beta   90.00
_cell.angle_gamma   90.00
#
_symmetry.space_group_name_H-M   'P 1'
#
loop_
_entity.id
_entity.type
_entity.pdbx_description
1 polymer ?
#
loop_
_entity_poly.entity_id
_entity_poly.type
_entity_poly.pdbx_seq_one_letter_code
_entity_poly.pdbx_strand_id
1 'polypeptide(L)'
;VNGLQARTFGVWTLLSSVIRCLCAIDIRNRTLYYITLFTFFLALVHFLSEVFIYHTAALTIGVMAPLMVASFSILGMLIGLQYLEVEALSQKKKKN
;
A
#
# COMPACT_ATOMS: atom_id res chain seq x y z
N VAL A 1 1.23 -3.99 25.55
CA VAL A 1 2.02 -4.01 24.30
C VAL A 1 3.50 -4.03 24.65
N ASN A 2 4.29 -4.88 23.97
CA ASN A 2 5.72 -5.00 24.25
C ASN A 2 6.49 -3.86 23.56
N GLY A 3 7.45 -3.22 24.25
CA GLY A 3 8.22 -2.08 23.71
C GLY A 3 9.05 -2.41 22.46
N LEU A 4 9.37 -3.68 22.23
CA LEU A 4 9.98 -4.12 20.97
C LEU A 4 9.00 -4.05 19.79
N GLN A 5 7.76 -4.52 19.98
CA GLN A 5 6.72 -4.54 18.95
C GLN A 5 6.36 -3.11 18.50
N ALA A 6 6.30 -2.15 19.44
CA ALA A 6 6.04 -0.75 19.13
C ALA A 6 7.13 -0.12 18.24
N ARG A 7 8.41 -0.43 18.51
CA ARG A 7 9.54 0.06 17.70
C ARG A 7 9.54 -0.56 16.31
N THR A 8 9.28 -1.85 16.19
CA THR A 8 9.17 -2.53 14.89
C THR A 8 8.03 -1.96 14.05
N PHE A 9 6.88 -1.68 14.67
CA PHE A 9 5.76 -1.01 14.00
C PHE A 9 6.12 0.41 13.53
N GLY A 10 6.88 1.16 14.33
CA GLY A 10 7.40 2.47 13.96
C GLY A 10 8.32 2.40 12.73
N VAL A 11 9.29 1.49 12.72
CA VAL A 11 10.21 1.29 11.58
C VAL A 11 9.46 0.84 10.33
N TRP A 12 8.47 -0.05 10.48
CA TRP A 12 7.61 -0.48 9.38
C TRP A 12 6.83 0.69 8.76
N THR A 13 6.29 1.57 9.60
CA THR A 13 5.57 2.77 9.17
C THR A 13 6.49 3.76 8.46
N LEU A 14 7.72 3.95 8.97
CA LEU A 14 8.72 4.80 8.34
C LEU A 14 9.13 4.27 6.97
N LEU A 15 9.41 2.96 6.84
CA LEU A 15 9.73 2.32 5.57
C LEU A 15 8.58 2.50 4.56
N SER A 16 7.35 2.29 5.02
CA SER A 16 6.13 2.52 4.24
C SER A 16 6.02 3.97 3.74
N SER A 17 6.35 4.95 4.59
CA SER A 17 6.37 6.37 4.21
C SER A 17 7.43 6.66 3.16
N VAL A 18 8.66 6.16 3.32
CA VAL A 18 9.75 6.36 2.35
C VAL A 18 9.38 5.82 0.98
N ILE A 19 8.82 4.60 0.91
CA ILE A 19 8.40 3.99 -0.36
C ILE A 19 7.33 4.86 -1.05
N ARG A 20 6.37 5.41 -0.30
CA ARG A 20 5.34 6.31 -0.84
C ARG A 20 5.94 7.61 -1.36
N CYS A 21 6.89 8.21 -0.64
CA CYS A 21 7.60 9.40 -1.11
C CYS A 21 8.39 9.11 -2.40
N LEU A 22 9.08 7.97 -2.48
CA LEU A 22 9.80 7.56 -3.69
C LEU A 22 8.86 7.36 -4.88
N CYS A 23 7.70 6.72 -4.66
CA CYS A 23 6.68 6.56 -5.68
C CYS A 23 6.05 7.90 -6.10
N ALA A 24 5.94 8.87 -5.19
CA ALA A 24 5.43 10.20 -5.51
C ALA A 24 6.43 11.02 -6.36
N ILE A 25 7.73 10.84 -6.14
CA ILE A 25 8.79 11.49 -6.94
C ILE A 25 8.83 10.92 -8.36
N ASP A 26 8.71 9.60 -8.51
CA ASP A 26 8.74 8.92 -9.81
C ASP A 26 7.56 7.98 -10.01
N ILE A 27 6.38 8.58 -10.19
CA ILE A 27 5.13 7.82 -10.36
C ILE A 27 5.04 7.08 -11.71
N ARG A 28 5.89 7.45 -12.68
CA ARG A 28 5.95 6.80 -14.00
C ARG A 28 6.77 5.51 -13.97
N ASN A 29 7.59 5.31 -12.94
CA ASN A 29 8.32 4.08 -12.74
C ASN A 29 7.38 2.98 -12.20
N ARG A 30 6.98 2.07 -13.10
CA ARG A 30 6.09 0.95 -12.77
C ARG A 30 6.57 0.13 -11.58
N THR A 31 7.89 -0.06 -11.44
CA THR A 31 8.45 -0.85 -10.34
C THR A 31 8.14 -0.23 -8.98
N LEU A 32 8.36 1.08 -8.82
CA LEU A 32 8.06 1.79 -7.56
C LEU A 32 6.56 1.81 -7.28
N TYR A 33 5.75 1.93 -8.33
CA TYR A 33 4.30 1.85 -8.23
C TYR A 33 3.84 0.49 -7.68
N TYR A 34 4.30 -0.60 -8.27
CA TYR A 34 3.98 -1.95 -7.80
C TYR A 34 4.49 -2.20 -6.38
N ILE A 35 5.71 -1.77 -6.05
CA ILE A 35 6.24 -1.90 -4.69
C ILE A 35 5.33 -1.19 -3.69
N THR A 36 4.89 0.03 -3.99
CA THR A 36 3.99 0.79 -3.12
C THR A 36 2.65 0.09 -2.95
N LEU A 37 2.08 -0.42 -4.05
CA LEU A 37 0.85 -1.22 -4.02
C LEU A 37 1.01 -2.47 -3.13
N PHE A 38 2.14 -3.19 -3.28
CA PHE A 38 2.46 -4.34 -2.45
C PHE A 38 2.57 -3.99 -0.96
N THR A 39 3.06 -2.81 -0.58
CA THR A 39 3.07 -2.41 0.85
C THR A 39 1.67 -2.32 1.44
N PHE A 40 0.68 -1.84 0.67
CA PHE A 40 -0.71 -1.82 1.11
C PHE A 40 -1.32 -3.21 1.15
N PHE A 41 -1.01 -4.07 0.18
CA PHE A 41 -1.45 -5.48 0.20
C PHE A 41 -0.88 -6.24 1.40
N LEU A 42 0.41 -6.08 1.69
CA LEU A 42 1.02 -6.71 2.86
C LEU A 42 0.40 -6.23 4.17
N ALA A 43 0.10 -4.92 4.28
CA ALA A 43 -0.62 -4.39 5.42
C ALA A 43 -2.02 -5.04 5.54
N LEU A 44 -2.78 -5.10 4.43
CA LEU A 44 -4.09 -5.72 4.40
C LEU A 44 -4.03 -7.20 4.81
N VAL A 45 -3.14 -7.98 4.20
CA VAL A 45 -2.95 -9.41 4.51
C VAL A 45 -2.53 -9.61 5.96
N HIS A 46 -1.63 -8.78 6.49
CA HIS A 46 -1.21 -8.88 7.89
C HIS A 46 -2.39 -8.67 8.84
N PHE A 47 -3.15 -7.58 8.70
CA PHE A 47 -4.31 -7.32 9.54
C PHE A 47 -5.44 -8.34 9.32
N LEU A 48 -5.66 -8.78 8.08
CA LEU A 48 -6.65 -9.80 7.76
C LEU A 48 -6.27 -11.16 8.36
N SER A 49 -4.99 -11.53 8.32
CA SER A 49 -4.49 -12.75 8.95
C SER A 49 -4.65 -12.72 10.47
N GLU A 50 -4.43 -11.57 11.10
CA GLU A 50 -4.63 -11.40 12.54
C GLU A 50 -6.11 -11.58 12.94
N VAL A 51 -7.03 -11.08 12.11
CA VAL A 51 -8.49 -11.19 12.35
C VAL A 51 -9.01 -12.59 12.04
N PHE A 52 -8.65 -13.18 10.90
CA PHE A 52 -9.24 -14.43 10.40
C PHE A 52 -8.53 -15.70 10.89
N ILE A 53 -7.19 -15.69 10.99
CA ILE A 53 -6.40 -16.91 11.27
C ILE A 53 -6.09 -16.98 12.76
N TYR A 54 -5.55 -15.89 13.31
CA TYR A 54 -5.10 -15.88 14.71
C TYR A 54 -6.23 -15.54 15.68
N HIS A 55 -7.31 -14.91 15.21
CA HIS A 55 -8.48 -14.53 16.01
C HIS A 55 -8.11 -13.70 17.26
N THR A 56 -6.90 -13.13 17.27
CA THR A 56 -6.24 -12.46 18.39
C THR A 56 -6.65 -11.00 18.51
N ALA A 57 -7.27 -10.44 17.47
CA ALA A 57 -7.82 -9.09 17.48
C ALA A 57 -9.34 -9.12 17.39
N ALA A 58 -10.03 -8.72 18.47
CA ALA A 58 -11.41 -8.25 18.36
C ALA A 58 -11.45 -7.11 17.32
N LEU A 59 -12.51 -7.03 16.52
CA LEU A 59 -12.81 -5.97 15.55
C LEU A 59 -12.89 -4.59 16.22
N THR A 60 -11.73 -4.12 16.67
CA THR A 60 -11.53 -2.88 17.38
C THR A 60 -11.13 -1.83 16.35
N ILE A 61 -11.47 -0.58 16.63
CA ILE A 61 -11.16 0.59 15.79
C ILE A 61 -9.69 0.59 15.32
N GLY A 62 -8.76 0.11 16.14
CA GLY A 62 -7.34 0.02 15.81
C GLY A 62 -6.96 -0.92 14.66
N VAL A 63 -7.76 -1.94 14.35
CA VAL A 63 -7.55 -2.85 13.20
C VAL A 63 -8.40 -2.43 12.00
N MET A 64 -9.60 -1.89 12.26
CA MET A 64 -10.50 -1.43 11.20
C MET A 64 -9.96 -0.22 10.44
N ALA A 65 -9.35 0.74 11.13
CA ALA A 65 -8.79 1.92 10.47
C ALA A 65 -7.70 1.57 9.44
N PRO A 66 -6.66 0.76 9.77
CA PRO A 66 -5.69 0.30 8.79
C PRO A 66 -6.30 -0.50 7.63
N LEU A 67 -7.29 -1.36 7.90
CA LEU A 67 -7.94 -2.18 6.88
C LEU A 67 -8.68 -1.33 5.86
N MET A 68 -9.46 -0.35 6.33
CA MET A 68 -10.17 0.60 5.46
C MET A 68 -9.18 1.44 4.65
N VAL A 69 -8.18 2.03 5.32
CA VAL A 69 -7.18 2.88 4.65
C VAL A 69 -6.41 2.09 3.60
N ALA A 70 -5.97 0.86 3.90
CA ALA A 70 -5.30 0.01 2.92
C ALA A 70 -6.20 -0.33 1.73
N SER A 71 -7.46 -0.68 1.98
CA SER A 71 -8.44 -1.00 0.93
C SER A 71 -8.68 0.17 -0.02
N PHE A 72 -8.96 1.37 0.52
CA PHE A 72 -9.14 2.57 -0.28
C PHE A 72 -7.87 2.97 -1.04
N SER A 73 -6.70 2.81 -0.41
CA SER A 73 -5.41 3.13 -1.05
C SER A 73 -5.09 2.18 -2.20
N ILE A 74 -5.36 0.87 -2.05
CA ILE A 74 -5.21 -0.11 -3.13
C ILE A 74 -6.13 0.27 -4.29
N LEU A 75 -7.40 0.58 -4.03
CA LEU A 75 -8.33 0.97 -5.07
C LEU A 75 -7.88 2.23 -5.81
N GLY A 76 -7.47 3.27 -5.07
CA GLY A 76 -6.94 4.50 -5.66
C GLY A 76 -5.70 4.25 -6.52
N MET A 77 -4.80 3.36 -6.09
CA MET A 77 -3.64 2.98 -6.88
C MET A 77 -3.97 2.12 -8.10
N LEU A 78 -4.95 1.22 -8.02
CA LEU A 78 -5.37 0.46 -9.20
C LEU A 78 -5.95 1.38 -10.29
N ILE A 79 -6.77 2.36 -9.88
CA ILE A 79 -7.30 3.38 -10.79
C ILE A 79 -6.16 4.23 -11.38
N GLY A 80 -5.21 4.65 -10.55
CA GLY A 80 -4.03 5.40 -11.01
C GLY A 80 -3.16 4.61 -11.99
N LEU A 81 -3.00 3.30 -11.79
CA LEU A 81 -2.27 2.42 -12.70
C LEU A 81 -2.94 2.38 -14.08
N GLN A 82 -4.26 2.24 -14.13
CA GLN A 82 -5.02 2.26 -15.39
C GLN A 82 -4.81 3.58 -16.14
N TYR A 83 -4.84 4.71 -15.42
CA TYR A 83 -4.59 6.02 -16.02
C TYR A 83 -3.18 6.12 -16.62
N LEU A 84 -2.16 5.68 -15.89
CA LEU A 84 -0.77 5.68 -16.35
C LEU A 84 -0.56 4.75 -17.56
N GLU A 85 -1.26 3.61 -17.62
CA GLU A 85 -1.21 2.72 -18.79
C GLU A 85 -1.83 3.35 -20.03
N VAL A 86 -2.98 4.01 -19.89
CA VAL A 86 -3.64 4.75 -20.98
C VAL A 86 -2.74 5.88 -21.50
N GLU A 87 -2.11 6.64 -20.60
CA GLU A 87 -1.17 7.71 -20.96
C GLU A 87 0.03 7.13 -21.73
N ALA A 88 0.62 6.03 -21.26
CA ALA A 88 1.75 5.38 -21.92
C ALA A 88 1.41 4.89 -23.35
N LEU A 89 0.20 4.36 -23.55
CA LEU A 89 -0.29 3.94 -24.88
C LEU A 89 -0.48 5.14 -25.82
N SER A 90 -1.03 6.24 -25.31
CA SER A 90 -1.20 7.49 -26.06
C SER A 90 0.15 8.07 -26.52
N GLN A 91 1.14 8.11 -25.63
CA GLN A 91 2.50 8.55 -25.97
C GLN A 91 3.16 7.65 -27.02
N LYS A 92 2.95 6.33 -26.95
CA LYS A 92 3.45 5.39 -27.96
C LYS A 92 2.81 5.64 -29.33
N LYS A 93 1.49 5.90 -29.37
CA LYS A 93 0.77 6.22 -30.60
C LYS A 93 1.26 7.52 -31.25
N LYS A 94 1.63 8.54 -30.46
CA LYS A 94 2.15 9.81 -30.98
C LYS A 94 3.56 9.69 -31.57
N LYS A 95 4.34 8.68 -31.15
CA LYS A 95 5.70 8.42 -31.64
C LYS A 95 5.75 7.53 -32.90
N ASN A 96 4.67 6.85 -33.23
CA ASN A 96 4.52 6.04 -34.45
C ASN A 96 3.84 6.85 -35.55
#